data_AF-A0A7X9INJ4-F1
#
_entry.id   AF-A0A7X9INJ4-F1
#
_cell.length_a   1.000
_cell.length_b   1.000
_cell.length_c   1.000
_cell.angle_alpha   90.00
_cell.angle_beta   90.00
_cell.angle_gamma   90.00
#
_symmetry.space_group_name_H-M   'P 1'
#
loop_
_entity.id
_entity.type
_entity.pdbx_description
1 polymer ?
#
loop_
_entity_poly.entity_id
_entity_poly.type
_entity_poly.pdbx_seq_one_letter_code
_entity_poly.pdbx_strand_id
1 'polypeptide(L)'
;MDLIILHQPWEDLLLLAHSRQVPSAGLSGFLFGRKLVQAYLVQKVAVIPRSRLFWPKTLVIMERQQQLQVLGLFNFGREVRLSHHLQQPLFCEKVILSIKTARPAGLRFQSRIVRFNGRFYLARPDRLLIEMEEGNDRKQSGFSH
;
A
#
# COMPACT_ATOMS: atom_id res chain seq x y z
N MET A 1 12.13 5.09 -6.73
CA MET A 1 10.69 5.06 -7.05
C MET A 1 9.89 5.48 -5.84
N ASP A 2 9.07 6.51 -6.01
CA ASP A 2 8.17 7.03 -4.98
C ASP A 2 6.92 6.15 -4.86
N LEU A 3 6.31 6.13 -3.67
CA LEU A 3 5.00 5.53 -3.42
C LEU A 3 4.03 6.66 -3.06
N ILE A 4 3.01 6.87 -3.89
CA ILE A 4 2.00 7.91 -3.72
C ILE A 4 0.68 7.21 -3.42
N ILE A 5 0.06 7.52 -2.28
CA ILE A 5 -1.26 7.03 -1.89
C ILE A 5 -2.24 8.21 -2.00
N LEU A 6 -3.21 8.09 -2.90
CA LEU A 6 -4.25 9.11 -3.06
C LEU A 6 -5.16 9.19 -1.83
N HIS A 7 -5.89 10.30 -1.73
CA HIS A 7 -6.76 10.62 -0.61
C HIS A 7 -7.80 9.52 -0.31
N GLN A 8 -8.56 9.07 -1.30
CA GLN A 8 -9.60 8.05 -1.09
C GLN A 8 -9.05 6.71 -0.57
N PRO A 9 -8.01 6.09 -1.17
CA PRO A 9 -7.34 4.92 -0.60
C PRO A 9 -6.83 5.11 0.83
N TRP A 10 -6.37 6.31 1.16
CA TRP A 10 -5.92 6.65 2.49
C TRP A 10 -7.08 6.61 3.50
N GLU A 11 -8.20 7.23 3.17
CA GLU A 11 -9.42 7.21 3.99
C GLU A 11 -9.96 5.78 4.18
N ASP A 12 -9.98 4.99 3.10
CA ASP A 12 -10.40 3.59 3.16
C ASP A 12 -9.52 2.79 4.15
N LEU A 13 -8.20 2.99 4.11
CA LEU A 13 -7.27 2.36 5.05
C LEU A 13 -7.49 2.83 6.49
N LEU A 14 -7.78 4.12 6.70
CA LEU A 14 -8.13 4.65 8.03
C LEU A 14 -9.41 4.02 8.57
N LEU A 15 -10.45 3.92 7.73
CA LEU A 15 -11.72 3.30 8.10
C LEU A 15 -11.52 1.83 8.47
N LEU A 16 -10.75 1.08 7.67
CA LEU A 16 -10.41 -0.31 7.95
C LEU A 16 -9.63 -0.49 9.26
N ALA A 17 -8.74 0.46 9.59
CA ALA A 17 -7.93 0.39 10.80
C ALA A 17 -8.75 0.56 12.09
N HIS A 18 -9.81 1.38 12.03
CA HIS A 18 -10.66 1.76 13.16
C HIS A 18 -12.01 1.03 13.17
N SER A 19 -12.29 0.17 12.18
CA SER A 19 -13.50 -0.62 12.14
C SER A 19 -13.58 -1.55 13.36
N ARG A 20 -14.67 -1.43 14.13
CA ARG A 20 -14.94 -2.28 15.30
C ARG A 20 -15.41 -3.69 14.94
N GLN A 21 -15.79 -3.90 13.67
CA GLN A 21 -16.42 -5.16 13.23
C GLN A 21 -15.39 -6.28 12.96
N VAL A 22 -14.14 -5.94 12.63
CA VAL A 22 -13.09 -6.92 12.38
C VAL A 22 -11.82 -6.47 13.10
N PRO A 23 -11.20 -7.31 13.94
CA PRO A 23 -9.90 -6.99 14.52
C PRO A 23 -8.92 -6.65 13.39
N SER A 24 -8.46 -5.40 13.36
CA SER A 24 -7.59 -4.92 12.28
C SER A 24 -6.32 -5.75 12.17
N ALA A 25 -5.86 -6.36 13.26
CA ALA A 25 -4.76 -7.34 13.33
C ALA A 25 -5.06 -8.62 12.51
N GLY A 26 -5.04 -8.53 11.19
CA GLY A 26 -5.34 -9.64 10.29
C GLY A 26 -5.83 -9.20 8.92
N LEU A 27 -6.31 -7.95 8.80
CA LEU A 27 -6.73 -7.41 7.52
C LEU A 27 -5.54 -7.28 6.57
N SER A 28 -5.72 -7.77 5.36
CA SER A 28 -4.75 -7.68 4.28
C SER A 28 -5.51 -7.52 2.97
N GLY A 29 -4.84 -7.02 1.95
CA GLY A 29 -5.49 -6.78 0.68
C GLY A 29 -4.54 -6.28 -0.39
N PHE A 30 -5.12 -5.87 -1.51
CA PHE A 30 -4.36 -5.32 -2.64
C PHE A 30 -4.39 -3.80 -2.64
N LEU A 31 -3.28 -3.23 -3.10
CA LEU A 31 -3.14 -1.85 -3.54
C LEU A 31 -3.33 -1.84 -5.06
N PHE A 32 -4.30 -1.07 -5.56
CA PHE A 32 -4.57 -0.93 -6.99
C PHE A 32 -4.21 0.48 -7.47
N GLY A 33 -3.76 0.56 -8.71
CA GLY A 33 -3.47 1.84 -9.35
C GLY A 33 -2.65 1.72 -10.62
N ARG A 34 -1.74 2.67 -10.82
CA ARG A 34 -0.87 2.75 -12.01
C ARG A 34 0.60 2.86 -11.59
N LYS A 35 1.46 2.11 -12.27
CA LYS A 35 2.92 2.30 -12.19
C LYS A 35 3.32 3.36 -13.20
N LEU A 36 3.88 4.47 -12.72
CA LEU A 36 4.49 5.53 -13.53
C LEU A 36 6.01 5.31 -13.62
N VAL A 37 6.69 6.12 -14.43
CA VAL A 37 8.15 6.01 -14.65
C VAL A 37 8.94 6.08 -13.34
N GLN A 38 8.52 6.91 -12.40
CA GLN A 38 9.23 7.12 -11.12
C GLN A 38 8.37 6.90 -9.88
N ALA A 39 7.11 6.50 -10.04
CA ALA A 39 6.18 6.40 -8.92
C ALA A 39 5.19 5.25 -9.04
N TYR A 40 4.77 4.71 -7.90
CA TYR A 40 3.59 3.88 -7.75
C TYR A 40 2.44 4.76 -7.27
N LEU A 41 1.43 4.97 -8.11
CA LEU A 41 0.25 5.77 -7.77
C LEU A 41 -0.89 4.86 -7.33
N VAL A 42 -1.13 4.76 -6.03
CA VAL A 42 -2.22 3.96 -5.44
C VAL A 42 -3.52 4.75 -5.50
N GLN A 43 -4.49 4.21 -6.22
CA GLN A 43 -5.78 4.84 -6.49
C GLN A 43 -6.95 4.13 -5.82
N LYS A 44 -6.77 2.87 -5.39
CA LYS A 44 -7.81 2.09 -4.72
C LYS A 44 -7.19 1.00 -3.83
N VAL A 45 -7.90 0.59 -2.79
CA VAL A 45 -7.59 -0.60 -1.99
C VAL A 45 -8.76 -1.57 -1.98
N ALA A 46 -8.47 -2.86 -1.80
CA ALA A 46 -9.52 -3.85 -1.51
C ALA A 46 -9.00 -4.88 -0.51
N VAL A 47 -9.84 -5.23 0.47
CA VAL A 47 -9.56 -6.31 1.41
C VAL A 47 -9.68 -7.64 0.67
N ILE A 48 -8.63 -8.45 0.76
CA ILE A 48 -8.58 -9.79 0.13
C ILE A 48 -8.25 -10.80 1.21
N PRO A 49 -9.02 -11.90 1.33
CA PRO A 49 -8.68 -12.97 2.27
C PRO A 49 -7.24 -13.44 2.06
N ARG A 50 -6.48 -13.55 3.14
CA ARG A 50 -5.06 -13.91 3.09
C ARG A 50 -4.81 -15.22 2.33
N SER A 51 -5.73 -16.18 2.42
CA SER A 51 -5.69 -17.46 1.70
C SER A 51 -5.67 -17.32 0.18
N ARG A 52 -6.20 -16.22 -0.36
CA ARG A 52 -6.28 -15.94 -1.81
C ARG A 52 -5.26 -14.90 -2.29
N LEU A 53 -4.66 -14.16 -1.36
CA LEU A 53 -3.84 -12.98 -1.65
C LEU A 53 -2.58 -13.31 -2.49
N PHE A 54 -2.07 -14.53 -2.38
CA PHE A 54 -0.86 -14.98 -3.09
C PHE A 54 -1.15 -15.88 -4.30
N TRP A 55 -2.42 -16.08 -4.65
CA TRP A 55 -2.79 -16.91 -5.80
C TRP A 55 -2.70 -16.09 -7.09
N PRO A 56 -1.97 -16.56 -8.12
CA PRO A 56 -1.86 -15.85 -9.39
C PRO A 56 -3.23 -15.54 -10.02
N LYS A 57 -4.17 -16.49 -9.94
CA LYS A 57 -5.54 -16.33 -10.46
C LYS A 57 -6.27 -15.16 -9.78
N THR A 58 -6.08 -14.96 -8.49
CA THR A 58 -6.73 -13.87 -7.75
C THR A 58 -6.21 -12.52 -8.21
N LEU A 59 -4.91 -12.37 -8.47
CA LEU A 59 -4.35 -11.13 -9.02
C LEU A 59 -4.96 -10.80 -10.38
N VAL A 60 -4.95 -11.75 -11.33
CA VAL A 60 -5.49 -11.54 -12.69
C VAL A 60 -6.97 -11.18 -12.69
N ILE A 61 -7.78 -11.89 -11.89
CA ILE A 61 -9.22 -11.61 -11.77
C ILE A 61 -9.44 -10.20 -11.23
N MET A 62 -8.71 -9.83 -10.17
CA MET A 62 -8.87 -8.54 -9.52
C MET A 62 -8.43 -7.39 -10.43
N GLU A 63 -7.30 -7.52 -11.14
CA GLU A 63 -6.87 -6.49 -12.11
C GLU A 63 -7.92 -6.27 -13.20
N ARG A 64 -8.49 -7.35 -13.74
CA ARG A 64 -9.57 -7.26 -14.74
C ARG A 64 -10.84 -6.65 -14.18
N GLN A 65 -11.23 -6.99 -12.95
CA GLN A 65 -12.43 -6.44 -12.33
C GLN A 65 -12.29 -4.96 -11.96
N GLN A 66 -11.12 -4.57 -11.46
CA GLN A 66 -10.87 -3.19 -11.03
C GLN A 66 -10.44 -2.27 -12.16
N GLN A 67 -10.09 -2.80 -13.34
CA GLN A 67 -9.53 -2.04 -14.47
C GLN A 67 -8.29 -1.22 -14.05
N LEU A 68 -7.52 -1.76 -13.09
CA LEU A 68 -6.32 -1.18 -12.50
C LEU A 68 -5.30 -2.27 -12.24
N GLN A 69 -4.01 -1.91 -12.22
CA GLN A 69 -2.95 -2.86 -11.88
C GLN A 69 -2.92 -3.09 -10.37
N VAL A 70 -2.62 -4.31 -9.94
CA VAL A 70 -2.26 -4.58 -8.55
C VAL A 70 -0.83 -4.10 -8.36
N LEU A 71 -0.64 -2.97 -7.70
CA LEU A 71 0.68 -2.41 -7.42
C LEU A 71 1.36 -3.11 -6.24
N GLY A 72 0.58 -3.77 -5.39
CA GLY A 72 1.10 -4.30 -4.15
C GLY A 72 0.05 -4.88 -3.22
N LEU A 73 0.49 -5.09 -1.99
CA LEU A 73 -0.26 -5.65 -0.89
C LEU A 73 -0.26 -4.65 0.26
N PHE A 74 -1.33 -4.58 1.03
CA PHE A 74 -1.30 -4.00 2.38
C PHE A 74 -1.59 -5.07 3.44
N ASN A 75 -1.10 -4.84 4.65
CA ASN A 75 -1.38 -5.68 5.79
C ASN A 75 -1.36 -4.89 7.10
N PHE A 76 -2.29 -5.17 8.00
CA PHE A 76 -2.34 -4.56 9.33
C PHE A 76 -1.64 -5.43 10.38
N GLY A 77 -0.97 -4.78 11.35
CA GLY A 77 -0.42 -5.41 12.57
C GLY A 77 0.77 -6.35 12.38
N ARG A 78 1.17 -6.64 11.13
CA ARG A 78 2.34 -7.46 10.79
C ARG A 78 3.42 -6.60 10.18
N GLU A 79 4.67 -6.87 10.52
CA GLU A 79 5.81 -6.24 9.85
C GLU A 79 6.08 -6.87 8.50
N VAL A 80 6.65 -6.07 7.58
CA VAL A 80 7.07 -6.59 6.28
C VAL A 80 8.23 -7.55 6.49
N ARG A 81 8.01 -8.83 6.20
CA ARG A 81 9.06 -9.84 6.08
C ARG A 81 8.96 -10.49 4.70
N LEU A 82 10.12 -10.79 4.11
CA LEU A 82 10.19 -11.51 2.84
C LEU A 82 9.77 -12.96 3.09
N SER A 83 8.49 -13.28 2.88
CA SER A 83 7.98 -14.63 2.98
C SER A 83 8.18 -15.40 1.67
N HIS A 84 8.15 -16.73 1.72
CA HIS A 84 8.22 -17.58 0.52
C HIS A 84 7.16 -17.18 -0.53
N HIS A 85 5.96 -16.78 -0.11
CA HIS A 85 4.90 -16.34 -1.02
C HIS A 85 5.25 -15.06 -1.80
N LEU A 86 6.16 -14.22 -1.31
CA LEU A 86 6.62 -13.02 -2.00
C LEU A 86 7.83 -13.27 -2.91
N GLN A 87 8.48 -14.43 -2.77
CA GLN A 87 9.66 -14.82 -3.55
C GLN A 87 9.25 -15.53 -4.84
N GLN A 88 8.41 -14.88 -5.64
CA GLN A 88 7.99 -15.38 -6.94
C GLN A 88 7.91 -14.23 -7.95
N PRO A 89 8.14 -14.48 -9.25
CA PRO A 89 8.25 -13.43 -10.26
C PRO A 89 7.05 -12.49 -10.32
N LEU A 90 5.84 -13.00 -10.07
CA LEU A 90 4.60 -12.22 -10.08
C LEU A 90 4.58 -11.08 -9.02
N PHE A 91 5.29 -11.27 -7.91
CA PHE A 91 5.41 -10.27 -6.86
C PHE A 91 6.64 -9.37 -7.03
N CYS A 92 7.47 -9.58 -8.06
CA CYS A 92 8.56 -8.66 -8.36
C CYS A 92 7.99 -7.27 -8.65
N GLU A 93 8.67 -6.25 -8.13
CA GLU A 93 8.28 -4.84 -8.20
C GLU A 93 6.95 -4.49 -7.52
N LYS A 94 6.34 -5.41 -6.77
CA LYS A 94 5.14 -5.11 -5.98
C LYS A 94 5.51 -4.45 -4.65
N VAL A 95 4.68 -3.50 -4.24
CA VAL A 95 4.78 -2.79 -2.96
C VAL A 95 4.19 -3.65 -1.84
N ILE A 96 4.81 -3.65 -0.67
CA ILE A 96 4.27 -4.23 0.56
C ILE A 96 4.11 -3.11 1.57
N LEU A 97 2.88 -2.77 1.91
CA LEU A 97 2.50 -1.71 2.84
C LEU A 97 2.05 -2.31 4.17
N SER A 98 2.93 -2.33 5.16
CA SER A 98 2.58 -2.71 6.52
C SER A 98 2.06 -1.51 7.30
N ILE A 99 0.90 -1.67 7.91
CA ILE A 99 0.16 -0.62 8.59
C ILE A 99 0.03 -1.00 10.06
N LYS A 100 0.42 -0.09 10.96
CA LYS A 100 0.17 -0.19 12.40
C LYS A 100 -0.71 0.99 12.82
N THR A 101 -1.68 0.75 13.68
CA THR A 101 -2.44 1.83 14.31
C THR A 101 -1.53 2.56 15.31
N ALA A 102 -1.51 3.89 15.22
CA ALA A 102 -0.79 4.78 16.13
C ALA A 102 -1.80 5.57 16.96
N ARG A 103 -1.59 5.67 18.27
CA ARG A 103 -2.47 6.49 19.14
C ARG A 103 -2.18 7.99 18.91
N PRO A 104 -3.18 8.89 18.96
CA PRO A 104 -4.59 8.63 19.32
C PRO A 104 -5.52 8.22 18.16
N ALA A 105 -5.19 8.44 16.88
CA ALA A 105 -6.00 8.00 15.71
C ALA A 105 -5.21 7.94 14.39
N GLY A 106 -3.89 7.80 14.46
CA GLY A 106 -3.01 7.83 13.29
C GLY A 106 -2.72 6.43 12.72
N LEU A 107 -2.16 6.40 11.52
CA LEU A 107 -1.56 5.19 10.96
C LEU A 107 -0.05 5.38 10.81
N ARG A 108 0.71 4.38 11.22
CA ARG A 108 2.15 4.29 10.95
C ARG A 108 2.39 3.27 9.84
N PHE A 109 3.11 3.70 8.81
CA PHE A 109 3.41 2.87 7.65
C PHE A 109 4.84 2.39 7.64
N GLN A 110 5.01 1.20 7.10
CA GLN A 110 6.27 0.71 6.60
C GLN A 110 6.03 0.17 5.19
N SER A 111 6.63 0.81 4.20
CA SER A 111 6.57 0.37 2.81
C SER A 111 7.88 -0.32 2.41
N ARG A 112 7.76 -1.38 1.62
CA ARG A 112 8.87 -2.04 0.95
C ARG A 112 8.47 -2.40 -0.48
N ILE A 113 9.45 -2.57 -1.36
CA ILE A 113 9.25 -3.05 -2.72
C ILE A 113 10.00 -4.37 -2.85
N VAL A 114 9.34 -5.40 -3.36
CA VAL A 114 10.00 -6.66 -3.71
C VAL A 114 10.86 -6.43 -4.95
N ARG A 115 12.14 -6.76 -4.89
CA ARG A 115 13.10 -6.62 -5.99
C ARG A 115 13.80 -7.96 -6.24
N PHE A 116 14.35 -8.12 -7.44
CA PHE A 116 15.09 -9.29 -7.83
C PHE A 116 16.38 -8.89 -8.55
N ASN A 117 17.52 -9.38 -8.07
CA ASN A 117 18.84 -9.25 -8.70
C ASN A 117 19.65 -10.55 -8.55
N GLY A 118 19.08 -11.66 -8.99
CA GLY A 118 19.60 -13.02 -8.75
C GLY A 118 19.04 -13.66 -7.47
N ARG A 119 18.59 -12.85 -6.51
CA ARG A 119 17.75 -13.28 -5.38
C ARG A 119 16.67 -12.25 -5.10
N PHE A 120 15.56 -12.68 -4.49
CA PHE A 120 14.52 -11.77 -4.02
C PHE A 120 14.98 -11.02 -2.77
N TYR A 121 14.68 -9.72 -2.70
CA TYR A 121 14.94 -8.88 -1.54
C TYR A 121 13.91 -7.76 -1.41
N LEU A 122 13.91 -7.08 -0.26
CA LEU A 122 13.03 -5.95 0.01
C LEU A 122 13.82 -4.65 0.00
N ALA A 123 13.48 -3.75 -0.92
CA ALA A 123 13.98 -2.38 -0.95
C ALA A 123 12.98 -1.41 -0.30
N ARG A 124 13.43 -0.22 0.11
CA ARG A 124 12.51 0.87 0.48
C ARG A 124 12.14 1.67 -0.78
N PRO A 125 10.91 2.21 -0.89
CA PRO A 125 10.68 3.31 -1.83
C PRO A 125 11.50 4.53 -1.40
N ASP A 126 11.75 5.44 -2.33
CA ASP A 126 12.55 6.64 -2.06
C ASP A 126 11.78 7.57 -1.12
N ARG A 127 10.50 7.79 -1.41
CA ARG A 127 9.56 8.53 -0.56
C ARG A 127 8.20 7.83 -0.48
N LEU A 128 7.48 8.11 0.59
CA LEU A 128 6.06 7.80 0.76
C LEU A 128 5.30 9.12 0.86
N LEU A 129 4.42 9.38 -0.10
CA LEU A 129 3.58 10.58 -0.17
C LEU A 129 2.12 10.17 -0.01
N ILE A 130 1.38 10.90 0.83
CA ILE A 130 -0.06 10.75 0.98
C ILE A 130 -0.64 12.06 0.46
N GLU A 131 -1.33 12.01 -0.67
CA GLU A 131 -2.05 13.17 -1.18
C GLU A 131 -3.32 13.32 -0.35
N MET A 132 -3.34 14.33 0.52
CA MET A 132 -4.56 14.78 1.18
C MET A 132 -5.15 15.87 0.30
N GLU A 133 -6.46 15.90 0.08
CA GLU A 133 -7.07 17.11 -0.48
C GLU A 133 -6.78 18.25 0.50
N GLU A 134 -5.85 19.13 0.13
CA GLU A 134 -5.70 20.41 0.80
C GLU A 134 -6.98 21.19 0.52
N GLY A 135 -7.86 21.22 1.52
CA GLY A 135 -8.82 22.29 1.66
C GLY A 135 -8.06 23.60 1.48
N ASN A 136 -8.50 24.36 0.50
CA ASN A 136 -8.06 25.69 0.11
C ASN A 136 -7.95 26.64 1.32
N ASP A 137 -6.85 26.57 2.07
CA ASP A 137 -6.44 27.60 3.02
C ASP A 137 -5.14 28.22 2.54
N ARG A 138 -5.33 29.29 1.78
CA ARG A 138 -4.39 30.41 1.69
C ARG A 138 -3.80 30.69 3.07
N LYS A 139 -2.50 30.48 3.22
CA LYS A 139 -1.58 31.53 3.66
C LYS A 139 -0.14 31.15 3.35
N GLN A 140 0.40 31.91 2.41
CA GLN A 140 1.79 32.35 2.45
C GLN A 140 2.19 32.65 3.90
N SER A 141 3.11 31.86 4.43
CA SER A 141 4.12 32.29 5.38
C SER A 141 5.28 31.33 5.12
N GLY A 142 6.35 31.74 4.47
CA GLY A 142 7.10 32.95 4.74
C GLY A 142 8.46 32.44 5.19
N PHE A 143 9.39 32.39 4.25
CA PHE A 143 10.81 32.29 4.57
C PHE A 143 11.16 33.36 5.60
N SER A 144 11.88 32.99 6.64
CA SER A 144 12.77 33.92 7.32
C SER A 144 13.96 33.12 7.83
N HIS A 145 15.13 33.67 7.50
CA HIS A 145 16.47 33.25 7.88
C HIS A 145 16.68 33.26 9.40
#